data_AF-A0A7S2D4I2-F1
#
_entry.id   AF-A0A7S2D4I2-F1
#
_cell.length_a   1.000
_cell.length_b   1.000
_cell.length_c   1.000
_cell.angle_alpha   90.00
_cell.angle_beta   90.00
_cell.angle_gamma   90.00
#
_symmetry.space_group_name_H-M   'P 1'
#
loop_
_entity.id
_entity.type
_entity.pdbx_description
1 polymer ?
#
loop_
_entity_poly.entity_id
_entity_poly.type
_entity_poly.pdbx_seq_one_letter_code
_entity_poly.pdbx_strand_id
1 'polypeptide(L)'
;EDLMPCSILLHYLSFREYGGFSVDEPVDYVLIHSGIEQSIVDQWRRFGIKTVAKDHVSLKLWDPFQAGSLFKLHAVGLTEYSRVLVIDNDMYIASSLRNAFLADYD
;
A
#
# COMPACT_ATOMS: atom_id res chain seq x y z
N GLU A 1 18.78 1.81 8.61
CA GLU A 1 17.59 2.38 7.95
C GLU A 1 17.47 1.98 6.46
N ASP A 2 18.28 1.03 5.94
CA ASP A 2 18.36 0.70 4.49
C ASP A 2 17.43 -0.42 3.97
N LEU A 3 16.45 -0.90 4.75
CA LEU A 3 15.62 -2.06 4.37
C LEU A 3 14.28 -1.71 3.70
N MET A 4 13.88 -0.44 3.72
CA MET A 4 12.54 -0.01 3.30
C MET A 4 12.27 -0.03 1.78
N PRO A 5 13.23 0.29 0.88
CA PRO A 5 12.93 0.30 -0.56
C PRO A 5 12.65 -1.10 -1.14
N CYS A 6 13.40 -2.11 -0.67
CA CYS A 6 13.32 -3.47 -1.20
C CYS A 6 12.05 -4.20 -0.75
N SER A 7 11.57 -3.98 0.48
CA SER A 7 10.35 -4.63 0.97
C SER A 7 9.10 -4.16 0.20
N ILE A 8 8.99 -2.85 -0.06
CA ILE A 8 7.91 -2.29 -0.88
C ILE A 8 7.95 -2.85 -2.30
N LEU A 9 9.15 -2.96 -2.89
CA LEU A 9 9.30 -3.53 -4.22
C LEU A 9 8.92 -5.01 -4.25
N LEU A 10 9.34 -5.80 -3.26
CA LEU A 10 8.96 -7.20 -3.13
C LEU A 10 7.44 -7.36 -3.00
N HIS A 11 6.80 -6.54 -2.16
CA HIS A 11 5.35 -6.55 -2.00
C HIS A 11 4.64 -6.21 -3.33
N TYR A 12 5.07 -5.15 -4.02
CA TYR A 12 4.54 -4.77 -5.33
C TYR A 12 4.71 -5.87 -6.38
N LEU A 13 5.90 -6.47 -6.49
CA LEU A 13 6.15 -7.56 -7.44
C LEU A 13 5.30 -8.79 -7.12
N SER A 14 5.16 -9.14 -5.85
CA SER A 14 4.30 -10.25 -5.42
C SER A 14 2.82 -10.00 -5.74
N PHE A 15 2.35 -8.75 -5.62
CA PHE A 15 1.01 -8.35 -6.06
C PHE A 15 0.84 -8.53 -7.58
N ARG A 16 1.82 -8.08 -8.37
CA ARG A 16 1.76 -8.17 -9.84
C ARG A 16 1.78 -9.62 -10.33
N GLU A 17 2.55 -10.48 -9.67
CA GLU A 17 2.68 -11.89 -10.05
C GLU A 17 1.50 -12.73 -9.55
N TYR A 18 1.12 -12.57 -8.27
CA TYR A 18 0.21 -13.50 -7.59
C TYR A 18 -1.13 -12.88 -7.22
N GLY A 19 -1.33 -11.57 -7.37
CA GLY A 19 -2.53 -10.86 -6.89
C GLY A 19 -3.83 -11.30 -7.56
N GLY A 20 -3.76 -11.87 -8.77
CA GLY A 20 -4.93 -12.39 -9.49
C GLY A 20 -5.72 -11.32 -10.26
N PHE A 21 -5.09 -10.18 -10.55
CA PHE A 21 -5.64 -9.10 -11.37
C PHE A 21 -4.82 -8.96 -12.66
N SER A 22 -5.49 -8.93 -13.80
CA SER A 22 -4.85 -8.67 -15.09
C SER A 22 -4.41 -7.22 -15.23
N VAL A 23 -3.49 -6.94 -16.17
CA VAL A 23 -2.98 -5.57 -16.42
C VAL A 23 -4.07 -4.62 -16.91
N ASP A 24 -5.11 -5.15 -17.55
CA ASP A 24 -6.22 -4.38 -18.10
C ASP A 24 -7.34 -4.14 -17.08
N GLU A 25 -7.28 -4.77 -15.90
CA GLU A 25 -8.23 -4.52 -14.83
C GLU A 25 -7.93 -3.19 -14.13
N PRO A 26 -8.96 -2.39 -13.77
CA PRO A 26 -8.81 -1.09 -13.14
C PRO A 26 -8.48 -1.23 -11.64
N VAL A 27 -7.45 -2.03 -11.30
CA VAL A 27 -7.00 -2.27 -9.93
C VAL A 27 -5.60 -1.69 -9.76
N ASP A 28 -5.53 -0.65 -8.94
CA ASP A 28 -4.28 0.04 -8.67
C ASP A 28 -3.57 -0.50 -7.43
N TYR A 29 -2.24 -0.54 -7.51
CA TYR A 29 -1.39 -0.67 -6.34
C TYR A 29 -1.00 0.73 -5.85
N VAL A 30 -1.43 1.08 -4.63
CA VAL A 30 -1.21 2.41 -4.04
C VAL A 30 -0.40 2.29 -2.75
N LEU A 31 0.72 3.00 -2.69
CA LEU A 31 1.53 3.14 -1.48
C LEU A 31 1.19 4.43 -0.76
N ILE A 32 0.59 4.32 0.43
CA ILE A 32 0.42 5.45 1.35
C ILE A 32 1.68 5.58 2.20
N HIS A 33 2.30 6.75 2.23
CA HIS A 33 3.56 6.97 2.95
C HIS A 33 3.61 8.33 3.66
N SER A 34 4.54 8.47 4.60
CA SER A 34 4.78 9.71 5.32
C SER A 34 6.26 9.86 5.66
N GLY A 35 6.78 11.10 5.58
CA GLY A 35 8.17 11.41 5.95
C GLY A 35 9.26 10.73 5.09
N ILE A 36 8.90 10.18 3.93
CA ILE A 36 9.85 9.53 3.02
C ILE A 36 10.50 10.57 2.09
N GLU A 37 11.81 10.45 1.90
CA GLU A 37 12.56 11.30 0.98
C GLU A 37 12.04 11.16 -0.46
N GLN A 38 11.92 12.29 -1.17
CA GLN A 38 11.38 12.32 -2.52
C GLN A 38 12.18 11.43 -3.51
N SER A 39 13.50 11.32 -3.32
CA SER A 39 14.35 10.49 -4.17
C SER A 39 13.99 8.99 -4.10
N ILE A 40 13.52 8.51 -2.95
CA ILE A 40 13.04 7.13 -2.75
C ILE A 40 11.64 6.98 -3.37
N VAL A 41 10.76 7.97 -3.16
CA VAL A 41 9.43 7.99 -3.78
C VAL A 41 9.52 7.95 -5.30
N ASP A 42 10.46 8.69 -5.88
CA ASP A 42 10.71 8.72 -7.32
C ASP A 42 11.21 7.37 -7.84
N GLN A 43 11.97 6.61 -7.05
CA GLN A 43 12.36 5.24 -7.41
C GLN A 43 11.13 4.33 -7.51
N TRP A 44 10.22 4.35 -6.52
CA TRP A 44 8.98 3.55 -6.58
C TRP A 44 8.11 3.93 -7.77
N ARG A 45 7.96 5.22 -8.06
CA ARG A 45 7.20 5.70 -9.23
C ARG A 45 7.78 5.21 -10.55
N ARG A 46 9.10 5.06 -10.67
CA ARG A 46 9.74 4.47 -11.87
C ARG A 46 9.35 3.00 -12.10
N PHE A 47 8.97 2.27 -11.05
CA PHE A 47 8.41 0.91 -11.14
C PHE A 47 6.90 0.88 -11.43
N GLY A 48 6.28 2.05 -11.59
CA GLY A 48 4.83 2.18 -11.80
C GLY A 48 4.00 2.17 -10.51
N ILE A 49 4.65 2.24 -9.33
CA ILE A 49 3.94 2.29 -8.05
C ILE A 49 3.31 3.67 -7.88
N LYS A 50 1.98 3.73 -7.74
CA LYS A 50 1.27 4.96 -7.36
C LYS A 50 1.54 5.26 -5.89
N THR A 51 1.83 6.51 -5.56
CA THR A 51 2.16 6.92 -4.19
C THR A 51 1.29 8.07 -3.71
N VAL A 52 0.89 8.03 -2.44
CA VAL A 52 0.11 9.08 -1.77
C VAL A 52 0.83 9.47 -0.49
N ALA A 53 1.33 10.71 -0.44
CA ALA A 53 1.92 11.27 0.77
C ALA A 53 0.82 11.70 1.73
N LYS A 54 0.97 11.36 3.01
CA LYS A 54 0.07 11.76 4.09
C LYS A 54 0.86 12.25 5.29
N ASP A 55 0.20 13.00 6.17
CA ASP A 55 0.78 13.43 7.43
C ASP A 55 0.91 12.25 8.41
N HIS A 56 1.98 12.28 9.20
CA HIS A 56 2.18 11.32 10.28
C HIS A 56 1.06 11.44 11.32
N VAL A 57 0.65 10.31 11.87
CA VAL A 57 -0.18 10.29 13.08
C VAL A 57 0.68 10.78 14.25
N SER A 58 0.17 11.77 14.99
CA SER A 58 0.91 12.42 16.06
C SER A 58 1.29 11.43 17.18
N LEU A 59 2.60 11.27 17.39
CA LEU A 59 3.15 10.51 18.52
C LEU A 59 2.95 11.17 19.88
N LYS A 60 2.40 12.39 19.93
CA LYS A 60 2.04 13.05 21.19
C LYS A 60 0.83 12.41 21.86
N LEU A 61 -0.02 11.74 21.08
CA LEU A 61 -1.28 11.14 21.54
C LEU A 61 -1.24 9.61 21.53
N TRP A 62 -0.31 9.02 20.78
CA TRP A 62 -0.27 7.59 20.48
C TRP A 62 1.16 7.08 20.54
N ASP A 63 1.36 5.85 21.02
CA ASP A 63 2.65 5.20 20.89
C ASP A 63 2.98 4.89 19.41
N PRO A 64 4.24 4.59 19.06
CA PRO A 64 4.62 4.34 17.67
C PRO A 64 3.86 3.22 16.97
N PHE A 65 3.48 2.16 17.70
CA PHE A 65 2.75 1.03 17.14
C PHE A 65 1.29 1.41 16.86
N GLN A 66 0.66 2.12 17.78
CA GLN A 66 -0.68 2.68 17.61
C GLN A 66 -0.72 3.71 16.48
N ALA A 67 0.26 4.61 16.42
CA ALA A 67 0.36 5.60 15.36
C ALA A 67 0.53 4.95 13.98
N GLY A 68 1.35 3.89 13.87
CA GLY A 68 1.48 3.10 12.65
C GLY A 68 0.18 2.39 12.26
N SER A 69 -0.54 1.83 13.25
CA SER A 69 -1.84 1.19 13.02
C SER A 69 -2.91 2.18 12.55
N LEU A 70 -2.96 3.36 13.16
CA LEU A 70 -3.88 4.45 12.80
C LEU A 70 -3.54 5.09 11.45
N PHE A 71 -2.28 5.04 11.02
CA PHE A 71 -1.87 5.56 9.72
C PHE A 71 -2.64 4.91 8.56
N LYS A 72 -3.06 3.65 8.73
CA LYS A 72 -3.90 2.90 7.77
C LYS A 72 -5.25 3.55 7.53
N LEU A 73 -5.78 4.36 8.46
CA LEU A 73 -7.05 5.08 8.30
C LEU A 73 -7.02 6.08 7.14
N HIS A 74 -5.84 6.55 6.71
CA HIS A 74 -5.71 7.37 5.50
C HIS A 74 -6.24 6.68 4.24
N ALA A 75 -6.30 5.35 4.21
CA ALA A 75 -6.89 4.59 3.12
C ALA A 75 -8.38 4.87 2.92
N VAL A 76 -9.11 5.21 4.00
CA VAL A 76 -10.53 5.60 3.93
C VAL A 76 -10.72 6.90 3.14
N GLY A 77 -9.69 7.75 3.10
CA GLY A 77 -9.70 9.02 2.37
C GLY A 77 -9.41 8.89 0.86
N LEU A 78 -9.21 7.67 0.34
CA LEU A 78 -8.96 7.44 -1.09
C LEU A 78 -10.28 7.35 -1.86
N THR A 79 -11.04 8.46 -1.88
CA THR A 79 -12.40 8.54 -2.41
C THR A 79 -12.51 8.34 -3.92
N GLU A 80 -11.39 8.37 -4.64
CA GLU A 80 -11.31 8.05 -6.07
C GLU A 80 -11.47 6.55 -6.35
N TYR A 81 -11.33 5.68 -5.35
CA TYR A 81 -11.55 4.24 -5.48
C TYR A 81 -12.91 3.84 -4.91
N SER A 82 -13.62 2.98 -5.63
CA SER A 82 -14.87 2.38 -5.13
C SER A 82 -14.63 1.33 -4.04
N ARG A 83 -13.41 0.79 -3.94
CA ARG A 83 -13.01 -0.21 -2.94
C ARG A 83 -11.51 -0.12 -2.68
N VAL A 84 -11.12 -0.37 -1.43
CA VAL A 84 -9.72 -0.45 -1.02
C VAL A 84 -9.51 -1.71 -0.16
N LEU A 85 -8.51 -2.51 -0.50
CA LEU A 85 -7.98 -3.57 0.36
C LEU A 85 -6.64 -3.10 0.92
N VAL A 86 -6.58 -2.98 2.25
CA VAL A 86 -5.36 -2.54 2.95
C VAL A 86 -4.55 -3.78 3.34
N ILE A 87 -3.27 -3.78 3.00
CA ILE A 87 -2.32 -4.86 3.31
C ILE A 87 -1.10 -4.21 3.98
N ASP A 88 -0.58 -4.87 5.00
CA ASP A 88 0.61 -4.40 5.70
C ASP A 88 1.87 -4.66 4.86
N ASN A 89 2.84 -3.74 4.96
CA ASN A 89 4.02 -3.75 4.09
C ASN A 89 5.08 -4.80 4.47
N ASP A 90 4.91 -5.47 5.61
CA ASP A 90 5.73 -6.59 6.08
C ASP A 90 5.17 -7.95 5.65
N MET A 91 4.12 -7.95 4.81
CA MET A 91 3.57 -9.14 4.18
C MET A 91 4.14 -9.34 2.76
N TYR A 92 3.85 -10.49 2.17
CA TYR A 92 4.00 -10.71 0.73
C TYR A 92 2.84 -11.56 0.23
N ILE A 93 2.50 -11.41 -1.04
CA ILE A 93 1.34 -12.07 -1.64
C ILE A 93 1.81 -13.37 -2.28
N ALA A 94 1.35 -14.51 -1.77
CA ALA A 94 1.70 -15.83 -2.27
C ALA A 94 0.61 -16.46 -3.15
N SER A 95 -0.60 -15.87 -3.15
CA SER A 95 -1.77 -16.39 -3.84
C SER A 95 -2.74 -15.27 -4.18
N SER A 96 -3.67 -15.57 -5.10
CA SER A 96 -4.70 -14.63 -5.55
C SER A 96 -5.44 -13.97 -4.37
N LEU A 97 -5.44 -12.64 -4.37
CA LEU A 97 -6.25 -11.83 -3.47
C LEU A 97 -7.60 -11.48 -4.09
N ARG A 98 -7.83 -11.83 -5.35
CA ARG A 98 -9.03 -11.47 -6.11
C ARG A 98 -10.30 -11.83 -5.35
N ASN A 99 -10.37 -13.04 -4.81
CA ASN A 99 -11.55 -13.48 -4.06
C ASN A 99 -11.73 -12.65 -2.80
N ALA A 100 -10.68 -12.42 -2.01
CA ALA A 100 -10.77 -11.56 -0.81
C ALA A 100 -11.16 -10.11 -1.17
N PHE A 101 -10.70 -9.62 -2.31
CA PHE A 101 -11.05 -8.29 -2.81
C PHE A 101 -12.50 -8.21 -3.29
N LEU A 102 -13.05 -9.30 -3.86
CA LEU A 102 -14.39 -9.36 -4.46
C LEU A 102 -15.47 -10.00 -3.56
N ALA A 103 -15.11 -10.64 -2.45
CA ALA A 103 -15.95 -11.57 -1.68
C ALA A 103 -17.25 -11.00 -1.11
N ASP A 104 -17.41 -9.69 -0.97
CA ASP A 104 -18.63 -9.07 -0.42
C ASP A 104 -19.69 -8.68 -1.47
N TYR A 105 -19.55 -9.14 -2.72
CA TYR A 105 -20.39 -8.69 -3.85
C TYR A 105 -21.04 -9.81 -4.70
N ASP A 106 -20.97 -11.07 -4.24
CA ASP A 106 -21.74 -12.20 -4.79
C ASP A 106 -22.90 -12.59 -3.87
#